data_AF-A0A6B0DWB0-F1
#
_entry.id   AF-A0A6B0DWB0-F1
#
_cell.length_a   1.000
_cell.length_b   1.000
_cell.length_c   1.000
_cell.angle_alpha   90.00
_cell.angle_beta   90.00
_cell.angle_gamma   90.00
#
_symmetry.space_group_name_H-M   'P 1'
#
loop_
_entity.id
_entity.type
_entity.pdbx_description
1 polymer ?
#
loop_
_entity_poly.entity_id
_entity_poly.type
_entity_poly.pdbx_seq_one_letter_code
_entity_poly.pdbx_strand_id
1 'polypeptide(L)' 'MGRNVESMRQGIEGIIKRWESYGRAMKEEDKKYIRKLIELAKVHSGEAQYALYDPFEAVILSILIEMEREMEEIRNACRD' A
#
# COMPACT_ATOMS: atom_id res chain seq x y z
N MET A 1 -24.18 -19.26 -13.20
CA MET A 1 -23.98 -17.82 -12.94
C MET A 1 -22.49 -17.62 -12.76
N GLY A 2 -21.84 -16.89 -13.68
CA GLY A 2 -20.39 -16.72 -13.70
C GLY A 2 -19.91 -16.13 -12.38
N ARG A 3 -18.91 -16.76 -11.76
CA ARG A 3 -18.27 -16.21 -10.56
C ARG A 3 -17.69 -14.86 -10.96
N ASN A 4 -18.12 -13.77 -10.33
CA ASN A 4 -17.43 -12.49 -10.45
C ASN A 4 -15.99 -12.73 -9.99
N VAL A 5 -15.04 -12.72 -10.92
CA VAL A 5 -13.62 -12.70 -10.59
C VAL A 5 -13.32 -11.27 -10.18
N GLU A 6 -12.94 -11.09 -8.92
CA GLU A 6 -12.52 -9.78 -8.41
C GLU A 6 -11.32 -9.28 -9.21
N SER A 7 -11.40 -8.06 -9.73
CA SER A 7 -10.26 -7.45 -10.41
C SER A 7 -9.15 -7.10 -9.40
N MET A 8 -7.90 -7.05 -9.87
CA MET A 8 -6.74 -6.60 -9.07
C MET A 8 -7.05 -5.31 -8.29
N ARG A 9 -7.66 -4.34 -8.98
CA ARG A 9 -8.06 -3.07 -8.40
C ARG A 9 -9.07 -3.24 -7.26
N GLN A 10 -10.10 -4.05 -7.44
CA GLN A 10 -11.10 -4.30 -6.40
C GLN A 10 -10.46 -4.96 -5.17
N GLY A 11 -9.54 -5.90 -5.38
CA GLY A 11 -8.80 -6.52 -4.28
C GLY A 11 -7.94 -5.53 -3.50
N ILE A 12 -7.24 -4.63 -4.19
CA ILE A 12 -6.44 -3.55 -3.58
C ILE A 12 -7.35 -2.61 -2.77
N GLU A 13 -8.46 -2.16 -3.35
CA GLU A 13 -9.45 -1.32 -2.66
C GLU A 13 -10.04 -2.03 -1.42
N GLY A 14 -10.27 -3.35 -1.51
CA GLY A 14 -10.71 -4.18 -0.39
C GLY A 14 -9.69 -4.24 0.75
N ILE A 15 -8.40 -4.39 0.43
CA ILE A 15 -7.31 -4.35 1.42
C ILE A 15 -7.26 -2.99 2.11
N ILE A 16 -7.27 -1.90 1.33
CA ILE A 16 -7.23 -0.53 1.85
C ILE A 16 -8.38 -0.29 2.83
N LYS A 17 -9.61 -0.65 2.48
CA LYS A 17 -10.78 -0.50 3.37
C LYS A 17 -10.64 -1.27 4.68
N ARG A 18 -10.07 -2.48 4.62
CA ARG A 18 -9.78 -3.27 5.84
C ARG A 18 -8.73 -2.58 6.69
N TRP A 19 -7.68 -2.04 6.09
CA TRP A 19 -6.63 -1.31 6.80
C TRP A 19 -7.10 0.02 7.38
N GLU A 20 -7.97 0.75 6.70
CA GLU A 20 -8.63 1.95 7.23
C GLU A 20 -9.46 1.61 8.47
N SER A 21 -10.20 0.50 8.41
CA SER A 21 -11.00 0.00 9.53
C SER A 21 -10.13 -0.45 10.71
N TYR A 22 -9.04 -1.17 10.44
CA TYR A 22 -8.03 -1.52 11.43
C TYR A 22 -7.41 -0.27 12.07
N GLY A 23 -7.03 0.72 11.27
CA GLY A 23 -6.46 1.99 11.72
C GLY A 23 -7.39 2.79 12.63
N ARG A 24 -8.71 2.72 12.43
CA ARG A 24 -9.68 3.36 13.34
C ARG A 24 -9.62 2.82 14.76
N ALA A 25 -9.26 1.54 14.93
CA ALA A 25 -9.13 0.88 16.24
C ALA A 25 -7.74 1.05 16.89
N MET A 26 -6.76 1.61 16.17
CA MET A 26 -5.41 1.84 16.70
C MET A 26 -5.37 3.05 17.66
N LYS A 27 -4.29 3.16 18.44
CA LYS A 27 -4.00 4.36 19.25
C LYS A 27 -3.75 5.57 18.36
N GLU A 28 -4.07 6.78 18.85
CA GLU A 28 -3.86 8.03 18.09
C GLU A 28 -2.42 8.23 17.64
N GLU A 29 -1.44 7.85 18.47
CA GLU A 29 0.00 7.91 18.13
C GLU A 29 0.37 7.06 16.91
N ASP A 30 -0.34 5.95 16.70
CA ASP A 30 -0.06 4.99 15.63
C ASP A 30 -0.90 5.24 14.37
N LYS A 31 -2.04 5.95 14.50
CA LYS A 31 -2.95 6.23 13.37
C LYS A 31 -2.25 6.96 12.22
N LYS A 32 -1.24 7.76 12.50
CA LYS A 32 -0.46 8.44 11.46
C LYS A 32 0.33 7.46 10.58
N TYR A 33 0.85 6.38 11.15
CA TYR A 33 1.64 5.39 10.43
C TYR A 33 0.77 4.56 9.50
N ILE A 34 -0.37 4.05 9.98
CA ILE A 34 -1.29 3.29 9.12
C ILE A 34 -1.87 4.14 7.98
N ARG A 35 -2.16 5.42 8.23
CA ARG A 35 -2.57 6.35 7.16
C ARG A 35 -1.48 6.50 6.10
N LYS A 36 -0.22 6.67 6.50
CA LYS A 36 0.92 6.74 5.57
C LYS A 36 1.03 5.45 4.74
N LEU A 37 0.95 4.28 5.37
CA LEU A 37 1.00 2.99 4.67
C LEU A 37 -0.14 2.84 3.64
N ILE A 38 -1.36 3.29 3.96
CA ILE A 38 -2.50 3.28 3.02
C ILE A 38 -2.24 4.18 1.81
N GLU A 39 -1.58 5.31 2.00
CA GLU A 39 -1.23 6.19 0.88
C GLU A 39 -0.15 5.58 0.00
N LEU A 40 0.90 4.99 0.60
CA LEU A 40 1.96 4.30 -0.12
C LEU A 40 1.46 3.07 -0.90
N ALA A 41 0.46 2.36 -0.35
CA ALA A 41 -0.17 1.19 -0.98
C ALA A 41 -0.78 1.47 -2.37
N LYS A 42 -1.14 2.74 -2.66
CA LYS A 42 -1.84 3.13 -3.89
C LYS A 42 -0.89 3.53 -5.01
N VAL A 43 0.37 3.89 -4.69
CA VAL A 43 1.31 4.55 -5.61
C VAL A 43 1.57 3.70 -6.85
N HIS A 44 1.90 2.42 -6.68
CA HIS A 44 2.25 1.50 -7.77
C HIS A 44 1.09 0.58 -8.17
N SER A 45 -0.15 0.90 -7.78
CA SER A 45 -1.32 0.04 -8.03
C SER A 45 -1.62 -0.19 -9.52
N GLY A 46 -1.25 0.74 -10.39
CA GLY A 46 -1.40 0.60 -11.85
C GLY A 46 -0.37 -0.34 -12.47
N GLU A 47 0.87 -0.30 -12.00
CA GLU A 47 1.97 -1.16 -12.48
C GLU A 47 1.76 -2.62 -12.05
N ALA A 48 1.24 -2.82 -10.84
CA ALA A 48 0.88 -4.13 -10.31
C ALA A 48 -0.10 -4.90 -11.21
N GLN A 49 -0.99 -4.21 -11.94
CA GLN A 49 -1.98 -4.86 -12.80
C GLN A 49 -1.36 -5.63 -13.97
N TYR A 50 -0.10 -5.33 -14.33
CA TYR A 50 0.56 -5.95 -15.48
C TYR A 50 1.29 -7.26 -15.16
N ALA A 51 1.76 -7.44 -13.92
CA ALA A 51 2.68 -8.52 -13.57
C ALA A 51 2.33 -9.30 -12.30
N LEU A 52 1.46 -8.75 -11.44
CA LEU A 52 1.11 -9.37 -10.17
C LEU A 52 -0.26 -10.06 -10.25
N TYR A 53 -0.42 -11.12 -9.47
CA TYR A 53 -1.65 -11.91 -9.43
C TYR A 53 -2.37 -11.81 -8.08
N ASP A 54 -1.70 -11.32 -7.05
CA ASP A 54 -2.26 -11.12 -5.72
C ASP A 54 -2.34 -9.61 -5.35
N PRO A 55 -3.53 -9.08 -5.04
CA PRO A 55 -3.70 -7.71 -4.56
C PRO A 55 -2.89 -7.38 -3.30
N PHE A 56 -2.63 -8.36 -2.43
CA PHE A 56 -1.82 -8.11 -1.24
C PHE A 56 -0.34 -7.96 -1.58
N GLU A 57 0.20 -8.81 -2.46
CA GLU A 57 1.54 -8.63 -3.06
C GLU A 57 1.69 -7.22 -3.66
N ALA A 58 0.72 -6.76 -4.43
CA ALA A 58 0.72 -5.42 -5.05
C ALA A 58 0.82 -4.29 -4.02
N VAL A 59 -0.01 -4.33 -2.97
CA VAL A 59 -0.01 -3.33 -1.91
C VAL A 59 1.33 -3.31 -1.16
N ILE A 60 1.84 -4.47 -0.78
CA ILE A 60 3.09 -4.56 0.00
C ILE A 60 4.28 -4.10 -0.84
N LEU A 61 4.36 -4.51 -2.11
CA LEU A 61 5.46 -4.09 -2.97
C LEU A 61 5.46 -2.57 -3.18
N SER A 62 4.28 -1.97 -3.39
CA SER A 62 4.13 -0.51 -3.49
C SER A 62 4.66 0.19 -2.24
N ILE A 63 4.33 -0.31 -1.04
CA ILE A 63 4.81 0.25 0.22
C ILE A 63 6.33 0.14 0.35
N LEU A 64 6.88 -1.04 0.04
CA LEU A 64 8.32 -1.29 0.16
C LEU A 64 9.14 -0.40 -0.78
N ILE A 65 8.70 -0.23 -2.03
CA ILE A 65 9.37 0.65 -3.01
C ILE A 65 9.41 2.08 -2.48
N GLU A 66 8.28 2.58 -2.00
CA GLU A 66 8.19 3.95 -1.50
C GLU A 66 9.02 4.15 -0.22
N MET A 67 9.06 3.16 0.67
CA MET A 67 9.92 3.20 1.86
C MET A 67 11.41 3.18 1.48
N GLU A 68 11.82 2.36 0.51
CA GLU A 68 13.21 2.37 0.01
C GLU A 68 13.60 3.72 -0.61
N ARG A 69 12.67 4.35 -1.36
CA ARG A 69 12.88 5.69 -1.92
C ARG A 69 13.04 6.74 -0.82
N GLU A 70 12.16 6.76 0.18
CA GLU A 70 12.27 7.67 1.33
C GLU A 70 13.59 7.47 2.10
N MET A 71 14.03 6.21 2.28
CA MET A 71 15.32 5.92 2.91
C MET A 71 16.51 6.39 2.04
N GLU A 72 16.42 6.28 0.72
CA GLU A 72 17.44 6.82 -0.19
C GLU A 72 17.53 8.34 -0.09
N GLU A 73 16.39 9.05 -0.10
CA GLU A 73 16.32 10.50 0.07
C GLU A 73 16.97 10.94 1.38
N ILE A 74 16.66 10.27 2.49
CA ILE A 74 17.26 10.55 3.81
C ILE A 74 18.77 10.30 3.78
N ARG A 75 19.21 9.16 3.21
CA ARG A 75 20.64 8.82 3.10
C ARG A 75 21.42 9.85 2.28
N ASN A 76 20.82 10.39 1.23
CA ASN A 76 21.44 11.41 0.39
C ASN A 76 21.47 12.77 1.11
N ALA A 77 20.40 13.17 1.78
CA ALA A 77 20.36 14.41 2.55
C ALA A 77 21.35 14.45 3.73
N CYS A 78 21.70 13.30 4.31
CA CYS A 78 22.74 13.22 5.35
C CYS A 78 24.18 13.18 4.81
N ARG A 79 24.37 13.07 3.49
CA ARG A 79 25.71 13.07 2.85
C ARG A 79 26.18 14.47 2.43
N ASP A 80 25.26 15.43 2.36
CA ASP A 80 25.52 16.85 2.09
C ASP A 80 25.73 17.66 3.38
#